data_AF-A0A257NHV4-F1
#
_entry.id   AF-A0A257NHV4-F1
#
_cell.length_a   1.000
_cell.length_b   1.000
_cell.length_c   1.000
_cell.angle_alpha   90.00
_cell.angle_beta   90.00
_cell.angle_gamma   90.00
#
_symmetry.space_group_name_H-M   'P 1'
#
loop_
_entity.id
_entity.type
_entity.pdbx_description
1 polymer ?
#
loop_
_entity_poly.entity_id
_entity_poly.type
_entity_poly.pdbx_seq_one_letter_code
_entity_poly.pdbx_strand_id
1 'polypeptide(L)'
;MTTFMLSSANAHLWGGNGAGAALSLALVYGGLAQLLAGMWEFVRKNTFGALAFTSYGAFWIGVYLLLNVVKSPTSLAVYLLSWTIFTFYMWIASFQASKMLAILFTLLLVT
;
A
#
# COMPACT_ATOMS: atom_id res chain seq x y z
N MET A 1 6.53 4.43 4.88
CA MET A 1 6.19 4.83 6.27
C MET A 1 4.94 4.12 6.77
N THR A 2 3.79 4.25 6.10
CA THR A 2 2.55 3.56 6.51
C THR A 2 2.72 2.04 6.65
N THR A 3 3.34 1.37 5.66
CA THR A 3 3.62 -0.07 5.72
C THR A 3 4.52 -0.45 6.89
N PHE A 4 5.56 0.36 7.17
CA PHE A 4 6.45 0.11 8.31
C PHE A 4 5.71 0.21 9.64
N MET A 5 4.88 1.25 9.83
CA MET A 5 4.10 1.39 11.05
C MET A 5 3.11 0.23 11.25
N LEU A 6 2.42 -0.18 10.18
CA LEU A 6 1.51 -1.32 10.25
C LEU A 6 2.27 -2.62 10.56
N SER A 7 3.43 -2.83 9.93
CA SER A 7 4.27 -4.00 10.17
C SER A 7 4.81 -4.04 11.61
N SER A 8 5.21 -2.88 12.16
CA SER A 8 5.63 -2.76 13.56
C SER A 8 4.49 -3.04 14.54
N ALA A 9 3.26 -2.67 14.19
CA ALA A 9 2.07 -3.03 14.96
C ALA A 9 1.80 -4.54 14.90
N ASN A 10 1.87 -5.14 13.70
CA ASN A 10 1.71 -6.58 13.52
C ASN A 10 2.80 -7.39 14.23
N ALA A 11 4.02 -6.86 14.30
CA ALA A 11 5.15 -7.44 15.02
C ALA A 11 5.15 -7.15 16.53
N HIS A 12 4.12 -6.47 17.06
CA HIS A 12 3.96 -6.13 18.47
C HIS A 12 5.15 -5.35 19.06
N LEU A 13 5.84 -4.52 18.26
CA LEU A 13 7.05 -3.79 18.66
C LEU A 13 6.79 -2.56 19.54
N TRP A 14 5.53 -2.19 19.74
CA TRP A 14 5.08 -1.01 20.48
C TRP A 14 3.72 -1.25 21.12
N GLY A 15 3.53 -0.77 22.35
CA GLY A 15 2.30 -0.96 23.13
C GLY A 15 1.17 0.00 22.74
N GLY A 16 -0.08 -0.39 23.01
CA GLY A 16 -1.28 0.43 22.75
C GLY A 16 -1.91 0.21 21.37
N ASN A 17 -2.69 1.17 20.88
CA ASN A 17 -3.40 1.08 19.60
C ASN A 17 -2.48 1.38 18.39
N GLY A 18 -1.41 0.59 18.22
CA GLY A 18 -0.43 0.75 17.14
C GLY A 18 -1.04 0.66 15.73
N ALA A 19 -2.09 -0.14 15.57
CA ALA A 19 -2.85 -0.21 14.31
C ALA A 19 -3.56 1.12 13.99
N GLY A 20 -4.07 1.81 15.01
CA GLY A 20 -4.66 3.15 14.87
C GLY A 20 -3.65 4.21 14.40
N ALA A 21 -2.41 4.15 14.88
CA ALA A 21 -1.34 5.04 14.42
C ALA A 21 -0.94 4.77 12.95
N ALA A 22 -0.94 3.50 12.53
CA ALA A 22 -0.72 3.17 11.11
C ALA A 22 -1.88 3.65 10.23
N LEU A 23 -3.12 3.58 10.72
CA LEU A 23 -4.32 4.03 10.01
C LEU A 23 -4.38 5.55 9.82
N SER A 24 -3.87 6.35 10.75
CA SER A 24 -3.80 7.81 10.56
C SER A 24 -2.86 8.19 9.41
N LEU A 25 -1.74 7.49 9.26
CA LEU A 25 -0.84 7.64 8.11
C LEU A 25 -1.42 7.06 6.82
N ALA A 26 -2.31 6.07 6.90
CA ALA A 26 -2.93 5.47 5.73
C ALA A 26 -3.74 6.48 4.93
N LEU A 27 -4.52 7.36 5.57
CA LEU A 27 -5.33 8.32 4.83
C LEU A 27 -4.48 9.42 4.19
N VAL A 28 -3.57 10.02 4.96
CA VAL A 28 -2.86 11.24 4.55
C VAL A 28 -1.63 10.93 3.71
N TYR A 29 -0.74 10.06 4.21
CA TYR A 29 0.58 9.87 3.61
C TYR A 29 0.61 8.68 2.65
N GLY A 30 0.20 7.50 3.13
CA GLY A 30 0.08 6.32 2.29
C GLY A 30 -1.05 6.43 1.27
N GLY A 31 -2.04 7.29 1.52
CA GLY A 31 -3.22 7.47 0.71
C GLY A 31 -3.10 8.67 -0.23
N LEU A 32 -3.51 9.83 0.26
CA LEU A 32 -3.61 11.06 -0.54
C LEU A 32 -2.26 11.48 -1.14
N ALA A 33 -1.21 11.62 -0.34
CA ALA A 33 0.09 12.06 -0.85
C ALA A 33 0.67 11.08 -1.87
N GLN A 34 0.53 9.78 -1.63
CA GLN A 34 0.98 8.74 -2.56
C GLN A 34 0.16 8.74 -3.87
N LEU A 35 -1.15 8.97 -3.80
CA LEU A 35 -2.01 9.13 -4.98
C LEU A 35 -1.57 10.32 -5.83
N LEU A 36 -1.31 11.47 -5.19
CA LEU A 36 -0.82 12.67 -5.87
C LEU A 36 0.57 12.42 -6.49
N ALA A 37 1.46 11.71 -5.80
CA ALA A 37 2.76 11.32 -6.37
C ALA A 37 2.61 10.50 -7.65
N GLY A 38 1.61 9.61 -7.72
CA GLY A 38 1.30 8.85 -8.94
C GLY A 38 0.87 9.75 -10.11
N MET A 39 0.11 10.81 -9.86
CA MET A 39 -0.26 11.79 -10.89
C MET A 39 0.97 12.49 -11.47
N TRP A 40 1.95 12.83 -10.62
CA TRP A 40 3.21 13.45 -11.06
C TRP A 40 4.11 12.49 -11.84
N GLU A 41 4.13 11.19 -11.50
CA GLU A 41 4.84 10.19 -12.31
C GLU A 41 4.23 10.03 -13.71
N PHE A 42 2.91 10.19 -13.85
CA PHE A 42 2.26 10.21 -15.16
C PHE A 42 2.76 11.37 -16.02
N VAL A 43 2.90 12.56 -15.43
CA VAL A 43 3.48 13.75 -16.10
C VAL A 43 4.93 13.49 -16.54
N ARG A 44 5.71 12.77 -15.72
CA ARG A 44 7.08 12.35 -16.04
C ARG A 44 7.17 11.20 -17.05
N LYS A 45 6.02 10.73 -17.59
CA LYS A 45 5.91 9.58 -18.50
C LYS A 45 6.44 8.28 -17.91
N ASN A 46 6.42 8.14 -16.59
CA ASN A 46 6.75 6.90 -15.91
C ASN A 46 5.45 6.13 -15.62
N THR A 47 5.02 5.31 -16.58
CA THR A 47 3.77 4.54 -16.49
C THR A 47 3.77 3.56 -15.31
N PHE A 48 4.91 2.93 -15.03
CA PHE A 48 5.03 1.98 -13.92
C PHE A 48 4.86 2.71 -12.57
N GLY A 49 5.58 3.82 -12.37
CA GLY A 49 5.47 4.63 -11.17
C GLY A 49 4.06 5.22 -10.98
N ALA A 50 3.46 5.72 -12.06
CA ALA A 50 2.10 6.25 -12.04
C ALA A 50 1.08 5.19 -11.57
N LEU A 51 1.11 4.00 -12.19
CA LEU A 51 0.23 2.90 -11.82
C LEU A 51 0.48 2.45 -10.36
N ALA A 52 1.74 2.23 -9.99
CA ALA A 52 2.09 1.78 -8.66
C ALA A 52 1.63 2.76 -7.56
N PHE A 53 2.01 4.04 -7.68
CA PHE A 53 1.72 5.01 -6.63
C PHE A 53 0.23 5.35 -6.56
N THR A 54 -0.45 5.52 -7.69
CA THR A 54 -1.90 5.77 -7.68
C THR A 54 -2.67 4.59 -7.10
N SER A 55 -2.35 3.35 -7.50
CA SER A 55 -3.03 2.15 -6.99
C SER A 55 -2.78 1.93 -5.49
N TYR A 56 -1.53 2.00 -5.03
CA TYR A 56 -1.23 1.83 -3.60
C TYR A 56 -1.72 3.03 -2.74
N GLY A 57 -1.81 4.22 -3.32
CA GLY A 57 -2.52 5.36 -2.72
C GLY A 57 -4.00 5.06 -2.48
N ALA A 58 -4.69 4.58 -3.52
CA ALA A 58 -6.08 4.15 -3.41
C ALA A 58 -6.27 2.97 -2.44
N PHE A 59 -5.34 2.02 -2.39
CA PHE A 59 -5.33 0.91 -1.44
C PHE A 59 -5.45 1.40 0.01
N TRP A 60 -4.58 2.34 0.43
CA TRP A 60 -4.57 2.82 1.82
C TRP A 60 -5.82 3.62 2.19
N ILE A 61 -6.34 4.42 1.26
CA ILE A 61 -7.63 5.11 1.44
C ILE A 61 -8.75 4.08 1.59
N GLY A 62 -8.77 3.06 0.74
CA GLY A 62 -9.77 1.97 0.80
C GLY A 62 -9.71 1.18 2.11
N VAL A 63 -8.51 0.81 2.59
CA VAL A 63 -8.34 0.14 3.90
C VAL A 63 -8.87 1.02 5.03
N TYR A 64 -8.54 2.31 5.02
CA TYR A 64 -9.03 3.25 6.05
C TYR A 64 -10.57 3.31 6.07
N LEU A 65 -11.20 3.43 4.89
CA LEU A 65 -12.66 3.47 4.77
C LEU A 65 -13.33 2.14 5.16
N LEU A 66 -12.75 1.01 4.76
CA LEU A 66 -13.26 -0.32 5.10
C LEU A 66 -13.31 -0.54 6.61
N LEU A 67 -12.26 -0.13 7.32
CA LEU A 67 -12.13 -0.35 8.76
C LEU A 67 -12.87 0.69 9.62
N ASN A 68 -12.89 1.97 9.22
CA ASN A 68 -13.48 3.04 10.05
C ASN A 68 -14.92 3.39 9.68
N VAL A 69 -15.28 3.28 8.40
CA VAL A 69 -16.61 3.68 7.90
C VAL A 69 -17.51 2.47 7.73
N VAL A 70 -17.07 1.48 6.93
CA VAL A 70 -17.88 0.28 6.64
C VAL A 70 -17.88 -0.70 7.82
N LYS A 71 -16.79 -0.76 8.57
CA LYS A 71 -16.60 -1.66 9.74
C LYS A 71 -16.89 -3.13 9.40
N SER A 72 -16.45 -3.58 8.22
CA SER A 72 -16.59 -4.97 7.77
C SER A 72 -15.21 -5.67 7.77
N PRO A 73 -14.73 -6.15 8.93
CA PRO A 73 -13.44 -6.83 9.02
C PRO A 73 -13.46 -8.20 8.32
N THR A 74 -14.63 -8.83 8.19
CA THR A 74 -14.79 -10.11 7.47
C THR A 74 -14.46 -10.00 5.99
N SER A 75 -14.65 -8.83 5.39
CA SER A 75 -14.33 -8.58 3.98
C SER A 75 -12.85 -8.25 3.73
N LEU A 76 -12.07 -8.02 4.79
CA LEU A 76 -10.67 -7.60 4.69
C LEU A 76 -9.80 -8.66 4.00
N ALA A 77 -10.04 -9.95 4.24
CA ALA A 77 -9.24 -11.03 3.65
C ALA A 77 -9.37 -11.06 2.12
N VAL A 78 -10.60 -10.97 1.59
CA VAL A 78 -10.85 -10.95 0.13
C VAL A 78 -10.31 -9.65 -0.49
N TYR A 79 -10.44 -8.53 0.23
CA TYR A 79 -9.84 -7.26 -0.18
C TYR A 79 -8.31 -7.39 -0.31
N LEU A 80 -7.62 -7.86 0.72
CA LEU A 80 -6.17 -8.05 0.71
C LEU A 80 -5.73 -9.06 -0.36
N LEU A 81 -6.46 -10.17 -0.54
CA LEU A 81 -6.17 -11.15 -1.59
C LEU A 81 -6.19 -10.52 -2.99
N SER A 82 -7.16 -9.65 -3.25
CA SER A 82 -7.27 -8.92 -4.52
C SER A 82 -6.05 -8.03 -4.76
N TRP A 83 -5.55 -7.40 -3.70
CA TRP A 83 -4.32 -6.61 -3.74
C TRP A 83 -3.06 -7.45 -3.89
N THR A 84 -2.97 -8.63 -3.27
CA THR A 84 -1.86 -9.57 -3.48
C THR A 84 -1.74 -9.97 -4.95
N ILE A 85 -2.88 -10.24 -5.63
CA ILE A 85 -2.90 -10.54 -7.06
C ILE A 85 -2.36 -9.36 -7.88
N PHE A 86 -2.81 -8.14 -7.57
CA PHE A 86 -2.30 -6.93 -8.23
C PHE A 86 -0.79 -6.75 -8.00
N THR A 87 -0.33 -6.91 -6.76
CA THR A 87 1.10 -6.81 -6.40
C THR A 87 1.93 -7.85 -7.12
N PHE A 88 1.41 -9.07 -7.32
CA PHE A 88 2.09 -10.12 -8.09
C PHE A 88 2.32 -9.71 -9.55
N TYR A 89 1.31 -9.13 -10.21
CA TYR A 89 1.49 -8.60 -11.57
C TYR A 89 2.53 -7.47 -11.63
N MET A 90 2.48 -6.55 -10.68
CA MET A 90 3.45 -5.45 -10.60
C MET A 90 4.87 -5.94 -10.27
N TRP A 91 5.00 -7.02 -9.50
CA TRP A 91 6.28 -7.68 -9.22
C TRP A 91 6.91 -8.23 -10.50
N ILE A 92 6.15 -8.90 -11.37
CA ILE A 92 6.66 -9.35 -12.68
C ILE A 92 7.15 -8.16 -13.51
N ALA A 93 6.38 -7.07 -13.57
CA ALA A 93 6.77 -5.86 -14.30
C ALA A 93 8.02 -5.17 -13.70
N SER A 94 8.22 -5.26 -12.38
CA SER A 94 9.32 -4.58 -11.69
C SER A 94 10.71 -5.09 -12.08
N PHE A 95 10.84 -6.32 -12.57
CA PHE A 95 12.11 -6.89 -13.05
C PHE A 95 12.69 -6.13 -14.24
N GLN A 96 11.84 -5.53 -15.07
CA GLN A 96 12.27 -4.71 -16.21
C GLN A 96 12.52 -3.24 -15.82
N ALA A 97 12.07 -2.81 -14.63
CA ALA A 97 12.19 -1.43 -14.18
C ALA A 97 13.53 -1.16 -13.49
N SER A 98 13.81 -1.83 -12.37
CA SER A 98 15.13 -1.78 -11.71
C SER A 98 15.28 -2.89 -10.66
N LYS A 99 16.53 -3.26 -10.34
CA LYS A 99 16.81 -4.25 -9.28
C LYS A 99 16.25 -3.84 -7.92
N MET A 100 16.29 -2.54 -7.60
CA MET A 100 15.76 -2.01 -6.34
C MET A 100 14.23 -2.15 -6.28
N LEU A 101 13.53 -1.86 -7.38
CA LEU A 101 12.07 -2.04 -7.45
C LEU A 101 11.69 -3.51 -7.35
N ALA A 102 12.44 -4.42 -8.00
CA ALA A 102 12.20 -5.84 -7.88
C ALA A 102 12.29 -6.34 -6.43
N ILE A 103 13.31 -5.90 -5.68
CA ILE A 103 13.45 -6.22 -4.25
C ILE A 103 12.26 -5.64 -3.46
N LEU A 104 11.89 -4.39 -3.71
CA LEU A 104 10.78 -3.72 -3.02
C LEU A 104 9.46 -4.47 -3.22
N PHE A 105 9.12 -4.83 -4.47
CA PHE A 105 7.91 -5.60 -4.77
C PHE A 105 7.97 -7.03 -4.25
N THR A 106 9.15 -7.63 -4.15
CA THR A 106 9.32 -8.97 -3.55
C THR A 106 8.97 -8.92 -2.07
N LEU A 107 9.48 -7.93 -1.33
CA LEU A 107 9.14 -7.75 0.09
C LEU A 107 7.65 -7.47 0.27
N LEU A 108 7.07 -6.61 -0.57
CA LEU A 108 5.66 -6.28 -0.52
C LEU A 108 4.73 -7.47 -0.85
N LEU A 109 5.18 -8.41 -1.66
CA LEU A 109 4.41 -9.62 -1.97
C LEU A 109 4.36 -10.59 -0.77
N VAL A 110 5.40 -10.57 0.07
CA VAL A 110 5.55 -11.49 1.20
C VAL A 110 4.85 -10.97 2.46
N THR A 111 4.74 -9.65 2.63
CA THR A 111 4.16 -8.98 3.81
C THR A 111 2.74 -8.52 3.58
#